data_AF-A0A8W8KHD2-F1
#
_entry.id   AF-A0A8W8KHD2-F1
#
_cell.length_a   1.000
_cell.length_b   1.000
_cell.length_c   1.000
_cell.angle_alpha   90.00
_cell.angle_beta   90.00
_cell.angle_gamma   90.00
#
_symmetry.space_group_name_H-M   'P 1'
#
loop_
_entity.id
_entity.type
_entity.pdbx_description
1 polymer ?
#
loop_
_entity_poly.entity_id
_entity_poly.type
_entity_poly.pdbx_seq_one_letter_code
_entity_poly.pdbx_strand_id
1 'polypeptide(L)'
;MKPSEIYFSQDSIRSTFDNGQSIHSTLRACEQNPMAICQIPTIRVCMKNGRWYTLDNRRLWVFKKLEESGRITDVNVDIVSEDDLTANKFTTTNGGVSVRIRQPRDDLDDYDEYDDGLLYDGDDSNDFDDFW
;
A
#
# COMPACT_ATOMS: atom_id res chain seq x y z
N MET A 1 17.62 16.14 0.53
CA MET A 1 16.57 16.75 -0.32
C MET A 1 15.30 16.74 0.50
N LYS A 2 14.57 17.86 0.53
CA LYS A 2 13.36 17.93 1.36
C LYS A 2 12.27 17.09 0.73
N PRO A 3 11.54 16.24 1.49
CA PRO A 3 10.43 15.48 0.95
C PRO A 3 9.39 16.37 0.24
N SER A 4 9.17 17.58 0.74
CA SER A 4 8.28 18.60 0.16
C SER A 4 8.70 19.09 -1.23
N GLU A 5 9.98 19.00 -1.61
CA GLU A 5 10.49 19.38 -2.93
C GLU A 5 10.32 18.28 -3.99
N ILE A 6 9.93 17.07 -3.56
CA ILE A 6 9.79 15.90 -4.43
C ILE A 6 8.31 15.67 -4.76
N TYR A 7 8.02 15.48 -6.05
CA TYR A 7 6.68 15.27 -6.58
C TYR A 7 6.39 13.79 -6.79
N PHE A 8 5.12 13.42 -6.61
CA PHE A 8 4.61 12.09 -6.95
C PHE A 8 4.55 11.93 -8.47
N SER A 9 5.07 10.82 -8.99
CA SER A 9 4.91 10.49 -10.41
C SER A 9 3.54 9.89 -10.73
N GLN A 10 2.89 9.29 -9.73
CA GLN A 10 1.60 8.61 -9.87
C GLN A 10 0.47 9.43 -9.26
N ASP A 11 -0.72 9.31 -9.85
CA ASP A 11 -1.97 9.86 -9.29
C ASP A 11 -2.45 9.08 -8.05
N SER A 12 -2.11 7.78 -7.99
CA SER A 12 -2.58 6.90 -6.92
C SER A 12 -1.61 5.80 -6.49
N ILE A 13 -1.60 5.51 -5.19
CA ILE A 13 -0.76 4.48 -4.56
C ILE A 13 -1.62 3.42 -3.86
N ARG A 14 -1.08 2.23 -3.67
CA ARG A 14 -1.66 1.24 -2.75
C ARG A 14 -1.35 1.65 -1.31
N SER A 15 -2.22 1.24 -0.38
CA SER A 15 -2.00 1.40 1.06
C SER A 15 -0.92 0.43 1.61
N THR A 16 -0.45 -0.52 0.80
CA THR A 16 0.53 -1.52 1.17
C THR A 16 1.78 -1.50 0.27
N PHE A 17 2.92 -1.85 0.87
CA PHE A 17 4.16 -2.19 0.18
C PHE A 17 4.08 -3.59 -0.43
N ASP A 18 5.05 -3.95 -1.28
CA ASP A 18 5.06 -5.23 -1.98
C ASP A 18 5.29 -6.42 -1.03
N ASN A 19 5.82 -6.16 0.17
CA ASN A 19 5.97 -7.14 1.25
C ASN A 19 4.72 -7.24 2.16
N GLY A 20 3.61 -6.61 1.80
CA GLY A 20 2.35 -6.62 2.57
C GLY A 20 2.27 -5.63 3.73
N GLN A 21 3.38 -4.97 4.11
CA GLN A 21 3.35 -3.96 5.17
C GLN A 21 2.54 -2.72 4.73
N SER A 22 1.76 -2.14 5.64
CA SER A 22 0.99 -0.93 5.36
C SER A 22 1.85 0.32 5.46
N ILE A 23 1.62 1.29 4.57
CA ILE A 23 2.26 2.62 4.65
C ILE A 23 1.95 3.32 5.97
N HIS A 24 0.77 3.08 6.54
CA HIS A 24 0.35 3.61 7.84
C HIS A 24 1.09 2.93 8.99
N SER A 25 1.29 1.60 8.92
CA SER A 25 2.07 0.89 9.94
C SER A 25 3.54 1.33 9.93
N THR A 26 4.12 1.55 8.75
CA THR A 26 5.49 2.05 8.64
C THR A 26 5.62 3.48 9.17
N LEU A 27 4.66 4.36 8.86
CA LEU A 27 4.61 5.70 9.43
C LEU A 27 4.58 5.66 10.97
N ARG A 28 3.68 4.86 11.55
CA ARG A 28 3.57 4.71 13.01
C ARG A 28 4.85 4.16 13.63
N ALA A 29 5.50 3.19 13.00
CA ALA A 29 6.77 2.66 13.47
C ALA A 29 7.87 3.74 13.48
N CYS A 30 7.91 4.60 12.46
CA CYS A 30 8.84 5.73 12.38
C CYS A 30 8.55 6.82 13.41
N GLU A 31 7.28 7.08 13.70
CA GLU A 31 6.88 8.05 14.74
C GLU A 31 7.26 7.57 16.15
N GLN A 32 7.20 6.25 16.40
CA GLN A 32 7.54 5.64 17.67
C GLN A 32 9.05 5.43 17.84
N ASN A 33 9.76 5.11 16.75
CA ASN A 33 11.18 4.81 16.78
C ASN A 33 11.90 5.51 15.61
N PRO A 34 12.71 6.55 15.89
CA PRO A 34 13.50 7.23 14.87
C PRO A 34 14.43 6.30 14.08
N MET A 35 14.90 5.18 14.67
CA MET A 35 15.73 4.21 13.96
C MET A 35 14.99 3.48 12.84
N ALA A 36 13.66 3.41 12.89
CA ALA A 36 12.86 2.81 11.82
C ALA A 36 12.89 3.67 10.55
N ILE A 37 13.13 4.98 10.66
CA ILE A 37 13.30 5.88 9.51
C ILE A 37 14.51 5.45 8.68
N CYS A 38 15.62 5.10 9.34
CA CYS A 38 16.85 4.63 8.70
C CYS A 38 16.70 3.26 8.02
N GLN A 39 15.63 2.51 8.32
CA GLN A 39 15.35 1.22 7.69
C GLN A 39 14.53 1.36 6.40
N ILE A 40 13.94 2.54 6.15
CA ILE A 40 13.24 2.79 4.89
C ILE A 40 14.30 2.89 3.78
N PRO A 41 14.19 2.08 2.71
CA PRO A 41 15.13 2.17 1.60
C PRO A 41 15.13 3.56 0.96
N THR A 42 16.31 3.97 0.48
CA THR A 42 16.50 5.21 -0.29
C THR A 42 15.46 5.30 -1.41
N ILE A 43 14.96 6.52 -1.66
CA ILE A 43 14.01 6.77 -2.76
C ILE A 43 14.75 7.17 -4.01
N ARG A 44 14.27 6.69 -5.15
CA ARG A 44 14.78 7.10 -6.45
C ARG A 44 14.00 8.30 -6.95
N VAL A 45 14.73 9.28 -7.49
CA VAL A 45 14.19 10.51 -8.06
C VAL A 45 14.80 10.79 -9.42
N CYS A 46 14.02 11.36 -10.32
CA CYS A 46 14.47 11.81 -11.64
C CYS A 46 14.02 13.26 -11.87
N MET A 47 14.79 13.99 -12.66
CA MET A 47 14.42 15.34 -13.09
C MET A 47 13.58 15.22 -14.37
N LYS A 48 12.38 15.81 -14.37
CA LYS A 48 11.52 15.88 -15.56
C LYS A 48 10.81 17.23 -15.61
N ASN A 49 10.91 17.92 -16.75
CA ASN A 49 10.33 19.26 -16.94
C ASN A 49 10.70 20.25 -15.82
N GLY A 50 11.94 20.19 -15.33
CA GLY A 50 12.43 21.07 -14.25
C GLY A 50 11.92 20.77 -12.85
N ARG A 51 11.29 19.60 -12.63
CA ARG A 51 10.83 19.14 -11.30
C ARG A 51 11.37 17.75 -10.97
N TRP A 52 11.57 17.50 -9.67
CA TRP A 52 11.97 16.20 -9.16
C TRP A 52 10.76 15.29 -8.96
N TYR A 53 10.70 14.17 -9.68
CA TYR A 53 9.66 13.16 -9.51
C TYR A 53 10.24 11.89 -8.89
N THR A 54 9.52 11.30 -7.94
CA THR A 54 9.91 10.01 -7.37
C THR A 54 9.43 8.84 -8.21
N LEU A 55 10.19 7.75 -8.21
CA LEU A 55 9.75 6.45 -8.71
C LEU A 55 9.12 5.60 -7.59
N ASP A 56 9.31 5.99 -6.33
CA ASP A 56 8.95 5.22 -5.13
C ASP A 56 7.85 5.94 -4.32
N ASN A 57 6.69 6.17 -4.96
CA ASN A 57 5.60 7.02 -4.44
C ASN A 57 5.12 6.65 -3.02
N ARG A 58 5.06 5.36 -2.67
CA ARG A 58 4.65 4.89 -1.32
C ARG A 58 5.64 5.33 -0.24
N ARG A 59 6.95 5.29 -0.53
CA ARG A 59 7.99 5.71 0.42
C ARG A 59 8.01 7.24 0.57
N LEU A 60 7.89 7.96 -0.55
CA LEU A 60 7.78 9.43 -0.50
C LEU A 60 6.58 9.89 0.35
N TRP A 61 5.45 9.18 0.26
CA TRP A 61 4.28 9.49 1.10
C TRP A 61 4.60 9.42 2.59
N VAL A 62 5.31 8.37 3.04
CA VAL A 62 5.73 8.23 4.44
C VAL A 62 6.68 9.37 4.83
N PHE A 63 7.67 9.67 3.99
CA PHE A 63 8.63 10.74 4.28
C PHE A 63 7.98 12.13 4.35
N LYS A 64 7.02 12.45 3.47
CA LYS A 64 6.26 13.72 3.57
C LYS A 64 5.49 13.82 4.88
N LYS A 65 4.88 12.73 5.36
CA LYS A 65 4.20 12.72 6.67
C LYS A 65 5.16 12.89 7.84
N LEU A 66 6.36 12.32 7.74
CA LEU A 66 7.42 12.52 8.75
C LEU A 66 7.97 13.96 8.73
N GLU A 67 8.07 14.58 7.56
CA GLU A 67 8.45 16.00 7.43
C GLU A 67 7.37 16.92 8.01
N GLU A 68 6.10 16.69 7.67
CA GLU A 68 4.95 17.43 8.21
C GLU A 68 4.87 17.36 9.75
N SER A 69 5.26 16.23 10.34
CA SER A 69 5.31 16.04 11.80
C SER A 69 6.63 16.51 12.43
N GLY A 70 7.55 17.09 11.65
CA GLY A 70 8.82 17.63 12.13
C GLY A 70 9.84 16.57 12.56
N ARG A 71 9.66 15.30 12.15
CA ARG A 71 10.56 14.20 12.49
C ARG A 71 11.80 14.15 11.61
N ILE A 72 11.69 14.62 10.37
CA ILE A 72 12.79 14.73 9.41
C ILE A 72 12.72 16.07 8.69
N THR A 73 13.87 16.54 8.21
CA THR A 73 13.96 17.69 7.29
C THR A 73 14.32 17.26 5.88
N ASP A 74 15.12 16.20 5.78
CA ASP A 74 15.74 15.75 4.55
C ASP A 74 15.72 14.24 4.44
N VAL A 75 15.70 13.77 3.21
CA VAL A 75 15.89 12.36 2.85
C VAL A 75 17.06 12.20 1.90
N ASN A 76 17.72 11.04 2.02
CA ASN A 76 18.67 10.58 1.02
C ASN A 76 17.91 10.10 -0.21
N VAL A 77 18.41 10.47 -1.39
CA VAL A 77 17.79 10.15 -2.67
C VAL A 77 18.84 9.63 -3.63
N ASP A 78 18.45 8.66 -4.45
CA ASP A 78 19.23 8.18 -5.57
C ASP A 78 18.72 8.87 -6.84
N ILE A 79 19.59 9.63 -7.50
CA ILE A 79 19.24 10.31 -8.75
C ILE A 79 19.36 9.30 -9.90
N VAL A 80 18.28 9.09 -10.62
CA VAL A 80 18.18 8.16 -11.76
C VAL A 80 17.82 8.89 -13.06
N SER A 81 17.94 8.20 -14.20
CA SER A 81 17.62 8.80 -15.50
C SER A 81 16.13 9.12 -15.60
N GLU A 82 15.77 10.13 -16.41
CA GLU A 82 14.37 10.37 -16.77
C GLU A 82 13.76 9.14 -17.48
N ASP A 83 14.56 8.37 -18.22
CA ASP A 83 14.12 7.17 -18.95
C ASP A 83 13.59 6.06 -18.02
N ASP A 84 14.04 6.02 -16.77
CA ASP A 84 13.54 5.08 -15.76
C ASP A 84 12.07 5.37 -15.38
N LEU A 85 11.62 6.61 -15.63
CA LEU A 85 10.25 7.05 -15.44
C LEU A 85 9.42 6.84 -16.71
N THR A 86 9.11 5.57 -16.96
CA THR A 86 8.28 5.18 -18.10
C THR A 86 6.88 5.81 -18.04
N ALA A 87 6.24 5.97 -19.21
CA ALA A 87 4.89 6.57 -19.32
C ALA A 87 3.86 5.89 -18.40
N ASN A 88 3.91 4.57 -18.26
CA ASN A 88 3.02 3.81 -17.36
C ASN A 88 3.25 4.09 -15.86
N LYS A 89 4.41 4.64 -15.51
CA LYS A 89 4.75 5.06 -14.13
C LYS A 89 4.52 6.54 -13.89
N PHE A 90 4.20 7.32 -14.93
CA PHE A 90 3.92 8.75 -14.84
C PHE A 90 2.44 9.02 -15.11
N THR A 91 1.60 8.87 -14.08
CA THR A 91 0.14 8.97 -14.19
C THR A 91 -0.43 10.19 -13.48
N THR A 92 0.39 11.01 -12.83
CA THR A 92 -0.09 12.18 -12.10
C THR A 92 -0.79 13.20 -13.01
N THR A 93 -1.95 13.70 -12.56
CA THR A 93 -2.75 14.71 -13.27
C THR A 93 -2.73 16.08 -12.60
N ASN A 94 -2.20 16.17 -11.38
CA ASN A 94 -2.08 17.41 -10.59
C ASN A 94 -0.63 17.92 -10.51
N GLY A 95 0.22 17.46 -11.42
CA GLY A 95 1.65 17.78 -11.43
C GLY A 95 2.46 17.12 -10.31
N GLY A 96 1.90 16.15 -9.59
CA GLY A 96 2.57 15.35 -8.56
C GLY A 96 2.52 15.94 -7.16
N VAL A 97 1.63 16.91 -6.91
CA VAL A 97 1.53 17.61 -5.63
C VAL A 97 0.96 16.70 -4.53
N SER A 98 -0.05 15.91 -4.89
CA SER A 98 -0.69 14.95 -3.98
C SER A 98 -0.96 13.63 -4.68
N VAL A 99 -1.20 12.60 -3.88
CA VAL A 99 -1.45 11.23 -4.34
C VAL A 99 -2.65 10.63 -3.60
N ARG A 100 -3.53 9.93 -4.32
CA ARG A 100 -4.69 9.24 -3.73
C ARG A 100 -4.28 7.85 -3.24
N ILE A 101 -4.61 7.51 -2.00
CA ILE A 101 -4.45 6.14 -1.50
C ILE A 101 -5.67 5.33 -1.95
N ARG A 102 -5.41 4.22 -2.66
CA ARG A 102 -6.46 3.28 -3.10
C ARG A 102 -6.94 2.45 -1.91
N GLN A 103 -8.25 2.37 -1.73
CA GLN A 103 -8.85 1.44 -0.78
C GLN A 103 -8.69 0.00 -1.30
N PRO A 104 -8.49 -0.99 -0.41
CA PRO A 104 -8.70 -2.39 -0.76
C PRO A 104 -10.11 -2.55 -1.33
N ARG A 105 -10.29 -3.47 -2.27
CA ARG A 105 -11.64 -3.97 -2.54
C ARG A 105 -11.98 -4.85 -1.35
N ASP A 106 -12.93 -4.42 -0.52
CA ASP A 106 -13.50 -5.29 0.50
C ASP A 106 -14.33 -6.33 -0.24
N ASP A 107 -13.72 -7.47 -0.57
CA ASP A 107 -14.43 -8.65 -1.09
C ASP A 107 -15.13 -9.35 0.10
N LEU A 108 -15.93 -8.60 0.87
CA LEU A 108 -16.75 -9.08 1.99
C LEU A 108 -18.11 -9.58 1.49
N ASP A 109 -18.13 -10.50 0.53
CA ASP A 109 -19.36 -11.15 0.05
C ASP A 109 -19.04 -12.61 -0.32
N ASP A 110 -18.82 -13.49 0.66
CA ASP A 110 -19.05 -14.95 0.52
C ASP A 110 -18.91 -15.70 1.87
N TYR A 111 -19.71 -15.31 2.87
CA TYR A 111 -20.12 -16.26 3.90
C TYR A 111 -21.59 -16.51 3.66
N ASP A 112 -21.88 -17.37 2.69
CA ASP A 112 -23.19 -18.01 2.59
C ASP A 112 -23.50 -18.65 3.94
N GLU A 113 -24.45 -18.04 4.62
CA GLU A 113 -25.16 -18.57 5.77
C GLU A 113 -25.68 -19.96 5.39
N TYR A 114 -25.10 -21.01 5.97
CA TYR A 114 -25.71 -22.34 5.98
C TYR A 114 -27.00 -22.28 6.82
N ASP A 115 -28.05 -21.70 6.25
CA ASP A 115 -29.43 -21.92 6.62
C ASP A 115 -30.01 -22.97 5.68
N ASP A 116 -29.66 -24.24 5.91
CA ASP A 116 -30.45 -25.36 5.44
C ASP A 116 -31.15 -26.04 6.62
N GLY A 117 -32.13 -25.33 7.19
CA GLY A 117 -33.18 -25.89 8.03
C GLY A 117 -34.04 -26.94 7.31
N LEU A 118 -33.44 -28.03 6.82
CA LEU A 118 -34.16 -29.23 6.40
C LEU A 118 -34.28 -30.18 7.60
N LEU A 119 -35.45 -30.07 8.24
CA LEU A 119 -36.09 -31.13 9.01
C LEU A 119 -36.01 -32.44 8.22
N TYR A 120 -35.12 -33.34 8.62
CA TYR A 120 -35.30 -34.76 8.30
C TYR A 120 -36.32 -35.30 9.32
N ASP A 121 -37.60 -35.13 8.96
CA ASP A 121 -38.68 -35.85 9.59
C ASP A 121 -38.40 -37.34 9.50
N GLY A 122 -38.49 -38.01 10.65
CA GLY A 122 -38.12 -39.41 10.78
C GLY A 122 -39.04 -40.37 10.04
N ASP A 123 -38.54 -41.59 10.01
CA ASP A 123 -39.22 -42.86 9.80
C ASP A 123 -39.28 -43.37 8.35
N ASP A 124 -38.31 -44.22 7.99
CA ASP A 124 -38.68 -45.57 7.56
C ASP A 124 -37.47 -46.53 7.68
N SER A 125 -37.57 -47.39 8.69
CA SER A 125 -37.24 -48.83 8.69
C SER A 125 -36.38 -49.35 7.53
N ASN A 126 -35.20 -49.93 7.83
CA ASN A 126 -34.82 -51.27 7.36
C ASN A 126 -33.52 -51.76 8.03
N ASP A 127 -33.70 -52.85 8.78
CA ASP A 127 -32.82 -54.00 8.94
C ASP A 127 -31.36 -53.76 9.37
N PHE A 128 -31.25 -53.69 10.70
CA PHE A 128 -30.17 -54.33 11.42
C PHE A 128 -30.17 -55.84 11.09
N ASP A 129 -29.18 -56.34 10.35
CA ASP A 129 -28.64 -57.69 10.56
C ASP A 129 -27.33 -57.94 9.77
N ASP A 130 -26.44 -58.65 10.47
CA ASP A 130 -25.35 -59.54 10.01
C ASP A 130 -24.00 -59.01 9.50
N PHE A 131 -23.03 -59.06 10.45
CA PHE A 131 -21.81 -59.88 10.41
C PHE A 131 -21.30 -60.35 9.03
N TRP A 132 -20.04 -60.01 8.70
CA TRP A 132 -18.90 -60.94 8.55
C TRP A 132 -17.58 -60.17 8.51
#